data_AF-A0A067Q4Q9-F1
#
_entry.id   AF-A0A067Q4Q9-F1
#
_cell.length_a   1.000
_cell.length_b   1.000
_cell.length_c   1.000
_cell.angle_alpha   90.00
_cell.angle_beta   90.00
_cell.angle_gamma   90.00
#
_symmetry.space_group_name_H-M   'P 1'
#
loop_
_entity.id
_entity.type
_entity.pdbx_description
1 polymer ?
#
loop_
_entity_poly.entity_id
_entity_poly.type
_entity_poly.pdbx_seq_one_letter_code
_entity_poly.pdbx_strand_id
1 'polypeptide(L)'
;MPLDIDDDPFVPGVDDVLADTPSSSRQRGDKSKEKNGGPYLPTYPLIDAFVALSIDPVATVQALEDPVALAEAEKLPCKTYIGLVDNYSGLPSPYDPFTRTSICLVGQGLPPHSEEYFSQPSMSIPLSPGAEHPLGRDPLKLTNLLPWPNCYVYTCWKVVVRVRSARYDDRLIVSKISDNSQGFRKAYFVTGDRDAQWKLENASRSSARLVEKTSSHATQDLPDAGPDWQAVYAQLAASHVDQDVEVQSCTGSRGDSATWLPSSDVDDASNDEHMIGVMAAMLSLNSTPSVMIAVDAWYDLSKVPAIPDPQGFLGERKALDE
;
A
#
# COMPACT_ATOMS: atom_id res chain seq x y z
N MET A 1 76.41 6.79 -38.03
CA MET A 1 76.19 8.13 -38.60
C MET A 1 75.09 8.80 -37.80
N PRO A 2 75.25 10.08 -37.46
CA PRO A 2 74.62 10.82 -36.36
C PRO A 2 73.42 11.66 -36.90
N LEU A 3 72.63 12.45 -36.17
CA LEU A 3 72.89 13.56 -35.21
C LEU A 3 71.58 13.73 -34.39
N ASP A 4 71.61 13.78 -33.05
CA ASP A 4 71.98 14.92 -32.20
C ASP A 4 71.04 16.13 -32.37
N ILE A 5 70.40 16.55 -31.27
CA ILE A 5 70.65 17.86 -30.64
C ILE A 5 69.92 17.89 -29.29
N ASP A 6 70.77 18.05 -28.27
CA ASP A 6 70.55 18.42 -26.87
C ASP A 6 69.78 19.77 -26.73
N ASP A 7 69.33 20.28 -25.59
CA ASP A 7 69.97 20.44 -24.29
C ASP A 7 68.91 20.94 -23.29
N ASP A 8 68.99 20.41 -22.07
CA ASP A 8 68.47 20.94 -20.79
C ASP A 8 69.49 22.00 -20.28
N PRO A 9 69.61 22.37 -18.99
CA PRO A 9 68.67 22.89 -17.98
C PRO A 9 69.21 24.20 -17.32
N PHE A 10 68.47 24.90 -16.44
CA PHE A 10 69.00 25.41 -15.15
C PHE A 10 67.94 26.09 -14.25
N VAL A 11 68.09 25.90 -12.94
CA VAL A 11 67.27 26.37 -11.79
C VAL A 11 67.98 27.59 -11.12
N PRO A 12 67.79 27.97 -9.82
CA PRO A 12 66.68 28.57 -9.04
C PRO A 12 67.00 29.98 -8.47
N GLY A 13 66.05 30.64 -7.79
CA GLY A 13 66.32 31.67 -6.76
C GLY A 13 65.05 32.33 -6.22
N VAL A 14 64.62 32.04 -4.98
CA VAL A 14 64.80 32.81 -3.71
C VAL A 14 64.33 34.27 -3.75
N ASP A 15 63.28 34.60 -2.98
CA ASP A 15 63.33 35.52 -1.81
C ASP A 15 61.95 36.06 -1.38
N ASP A 16 61.77 36.08 -0.04
CA ASP A 16 61.08 37.04 0.83
C ASP A 16 59.62 37.48 0.58
N VAL A 17 58.67 37.20 1.48
CA VAL A 17 58.44 37.74 2.85
C VAL A 17 57.60 39.04 2.87
N LEU A 18 56.59 38.99 3.75
CA LEU A 18 55.85 40.06 4.44
C LEU A 18 54.45 40.46 3.97
N ALA A 19 53.59 40.56 4.99
CA ALA A 19 52.17 40.83 5.01
C ALA A 19 51.81 42.30 4.72
N ASP A 20 50.60 42.53 4.21
CA ASP A 20 49.56 43.35 4.89
C ASP A 20 48.30 43.52 4.00
N THR A 21 47.16 43.08 4.53
CA THR A 21 45.81 43.59 4.22
C THR A 21 45.64 45.04 4.75
N PRO A 22 44.58 45.83 4.44
CA PRO A 22 43.33 45.54 3.71
C PRO A 22 42.89 46.63 2.70
N SER A 23 41.89 46.34 1.85
CA SER A 23 40.72 47.22 1.57
C SER A 23 39.99 46.83 0.28
N SER A 24 38.74 46.38 0.48
CA SER A 24 37.55 46.74 -0.30
C SER A 24 37.53 46.49 -1.82
N SER A 25 36.95 45.35 -2.22
CA SER A 25 35.90 45.38 -3.24
C SER A 25 34.91 44.23 -3.06
N ARG A 26 33.67 44.51 -3.44
CA ARG A 26 32.43 43.88 -2.99
C ARG A 26 32.10 42.55 -3.69
N GLN A 27 31.55 41.65 -2.88
CA GLN A 27 30.41 40.74 -3.14
C GLN A 27 30.24 40.11 -4.54
N ARG A 28 30.25 38.78 -4.58
CA ARG A 28 29.00 37.99 -4.66
C ARG A 28 29.27 36.54 -4.26
N GLY A 29 29.16 36.26 -2.96
CA GLY A 29 29.11 34.88 -2.46
C GLY A 29 27.74 34.31 -2.79
N ASP A 30 27.71 33.29 -3.64
CA ASP A 30 26.55 32.45 -3.91
C ASP A 30 26.30 31.59 -2.66
N LYS A 31 25.52 32.14 -1.72
CA LYS A 31 24.93 31.36 -0.64
C LYS A 31 23.70 30.67 -1.21
N SER A 32 23.88 29.42 -1.63
CA SER A 32 22.79 28.47 -1.77
C SER A 32 21.99 28.49 -0.47
N LYS A 33 20.80 29.08 -0.54
CA LYS A 33 19.82 29.06 0.54
C LYS A 33 19.45 27.61 0.78
N GLU A 34 20.00 27.03 1.84
CA GLU A 34 19.38 25.95 2.59
C GLU A 34 17.97 26.42 2.94
N LYS A 35 16.98 25.92 2.18
CA LYS A 35 15.57 26.21 2.44
C LYS A 35 15.23 25.48 3.73
N ASN A 36 15.27 26.22 4.84
CA ASN A 36 14.66 25.82 6.09
C ASN A 36 13.23 25.36 5.81
N GLY A 37 13.02 24.05 5.92
CA GLY A 37 11.73 23.41 5.81
C GLY A 37 10.77 24.00 6.83
N GLY A 38 9.59 24.42 6.37
CA GLY A 38 8.45 24.60 7.25
C GLY A 38 8.12 23.29 7.98
N PRO A 39 7.18 23.30 8.94
CA PRO A 39 6.75 22.07 9.61
C PRO A 39 6.13 21.12 8.57
N TYR A 40 6.95 20.24 8.01
CA TYR A 40 6.50 19.22 7.08
C TYR A 40 5.50 18.35 7.81
N LEU A 41 4.26 18.36 7.32
CA LEU A 41 3.18 17.50 7.78
C LEU A 41 3.66 16.04 7.82
N PRO A 42 3.18 15.22 8.78
CA PRO A 42 3.46 13.79 8.80
C PRO A 42 3.18 13.21 7.41
N THR A 43 4.17 12.52 6.84
CA THR A 43 3.98 11.84 5.56
C THR A 43 3.43 10.43 5.80
N TYR A 44 2.85 9.87 4.76
CA TYR A 44 2.24 8.54 4.76
C TYR A 44 2.88 7.71 3.64
N PRO A 45 2.91 6.37 3.75
CA PRO A 45 3.57 5.54 2.75
C PRO A 45 2.83 5.65 1.42
N LEU A 46 3.55 5.99 0.35
CA LEU A 46 3.03 6.31 -0.98
C LEU A 46 2.11 5.21 -1.53
N ILE A 47 0.99 5.64 -2.14
CA ILE A 47 0.09 4.74 -2.89
C ILE A 47 0.89 4.01 -3.97
N ASP A 48 0.54 2.74 -4.17
CA ASP A 48 1.17 1.82 -5.10
C ASP A 48 2.62 1.44 -4.78
N ALA A 49 3.16 1.87 -3.63
CA ALA A 49 4.45 1.40 -3.13
C ALA A 49 4.31 0.11 -2.32
N PHE A 50 5.33 -0.74 -2.40
CA PHE A 50 5.46 -1.91 -1.55
C PHE A 50 6.07 -1.51 -0.22
N VAL A 51 5.53 -2.08 0.86
CA VAL A 51 6.01 -1.88 2.23
C VAL A 51 6.15 -3.23 2.93
N ALA A 52 7.17 -3.34 3.77
CA ALA A 52 7.18 -4.29 4.86
C ALA A 52 6.28 -3.73 5.98
N LEU A 53 5.43 -4.56 6.58
CA LEU A 53 4.54 -4.14 7.66
C LEU A 53 4.46 -5.19 8.77
N SER A 54 4.29 -4.73 10.01
CA SER A 54 4.06 -5.58 11.18
C SER A 54 2.97 -4.96 12.03
N ILE A 55 2.14 -5.80 12.64
CA ILE A 55 1.19 -5.35 13.65
C ILE A 55 1.96 -4.81 14.85
N ASP A 56 1.51 -3.67 15.37
CA ASP A 56 1.91 -3.14 16.67
C ASP A 56 0.78 -3.50 17.66
N PRO A 57 0.91 -4.62 18.38
CA PRO A 57 -0.18 -5.12 19.22
C PRO A 57 -0.44 -4.16 20.39
N VAL A 58 0.59 -3.50 20.92
CA VAL A 58 0.46 -2.54 22.02
C VAL A 58 -0.29 -1.29 21.57
N ALA A 59 0.10 -0.68 20.45
CA ALA A 59 -0.60 0.49 19.91
C ALA A 59 -2.05 0.17 19.46
N THR A 60 -2.31 -1.09 19.11
CA THR A 60 -3.66 -1.56 18.78
C THR A 60 -4.58 -1.53 20.00
N VAL A 61 -4.14 -2.09 21.14
CA VAL A 61 -4.98 -2.20 22.36
C VAL A 61 -4.86 -0.99 23.29
N GLN A 62 -3.93 -0.06 23.03
CA GLN A 62 -3.68 1.10 23.90
C GLN A 62 -4.94 1.93 24.18
N ALA A 63 -5.84 2.04 23.21
CA ALA A 63 -7.09 2.79 23.35
C ALA A 63 -8.11 2.14 24.29
N LEU A 64 -7.92 0.86 24.65
CA LEU A 64 -8.79 0.15 25.61
C LEU A 64 -8.46 0.50 27.07
N GLU A 65 -7.28 1.10 27.32
CA GLU A 65 -6.79 1.44 28.67
C GLU A 65 -6.83 0.26 29.67
N ASP A 66 -6.73 -0.98 29.16
CA ASP A 66 -6.75 -2.21 29.95
C ASP A 66 -5.32 -2.75 30.17
N PRO A 67 -4.81 -2.75 31.41
CA PRO A 67 -3.49 -3.29 31.73
C PRO A 67 -3.32 -4.77 31.41
N VAL A 68 -4.40 -5.57 31.47
CA VAL A 68 -4.36 -7.00 31.13
C VAL A 68 -4.21 -7.17 29.64
N ALA A 69 -5.03 -6.47 28.84
CA ALA A 69 -4.92 -6.49 27.38
C ALA A 69 -3.55 -6.01 26.91
N LEU A 70 -2.99 -4.96 27.52
CA LEU A 70 -1.64 -4.48 27.23
C LEU A 70 -0.57 -5.54 27.52
N ALA A 71 -0.65 -6.20 28.68
CA ALA A 71 0.33 -7.23 29.07
C ALA A 71 0.25 -8.48 28.17
N GLU A 72 -0.93 -8.85 27.68
CA GLU A 72 -1.08 -9.95 26.71
C GLU A 72 -0.63 -9.53 25.30
N ALA A 73 -0.96 -8.31 24.87
CA ALA A 73 -0.54 -7.76 23.59
C ALA A 73 1.00 -7.70 23.46
N GLU A 74 1.71 -7.35 24.53
CA GLU A 74 3.19 -7.36 24.56
C GLU A 74 3.80 -8.76 24.32
N LYS A 75 3.04 -9.83 24.59
CA LYS A 75 3.50 -11.21 24.42
C LYS A 75 3.20 -11.76 23.02
N LEU A 76 2.36 -11.09 22.23
CA LEU A 76 1.95 -11.58 20.92
C LEU A 76 3.12 -11.51 19.92
N PRO A 77 3.53 -12.65 19.34
CA PRO A 77 4.58 -12.64 18.33
C PRO A 77 4.00 -12.17 16.98
N CYS A 78 4.21 -10.90 16.64
CA CYS A 78 3.83 -10.37 15.33
C CYS A 78 4.93 -10.59 14.29
N LYS A 79 4.55 -11.07 13.11
CA LYS A 79 5.48 -11.26 11.99
C LYS A 79 5.48 -10.03 11.07
N THR A 80 6.54 -9.92 10.27
CA THR A 80 6.61 -8.90 9.22
C THR A 80 6.16 -9.47 7.89
N TYR A 81 5.17 -8.82 7.28
CA TYR A 81 4.54 -9.18 6.01
C TYR A 81 4.90 -8.16 4.94
N ILE A 82 4.56 -8.46 3.69
CA ILE A 82 4.65 -7.52 2.57
C ILE A 82 3.24 -7.07 2.18
N GLY A 83 3.10 -5.78 1.92
CA GLY A 83 1.85 -5.17 1.48
C GLY A 83 2.08 -4.18 0.36
N LEU A 84 1.05 -4.01 -0.47
CA LEU A 84 0.94 -2.94 -1.44
C LEU A 84 -0.03 -1.89 -0.91
N VAL A 85 0.43 -0.65 -0.77
CA VAL A 85 -0.43 0.46 -0.34
C VAL A 85 -1.46 0.72 -1.44
N ASP A 86 -2.74 0.55 -1.11
CA ASP A 86 -3.81 0.66 -2.10
C ASP A 86 -4.45 2.05 -2.11
N ASN A 87 -4.92 2.51 -0.96
CA ASN A 87 -5.56 3.81 -0.81
C ASN A 87 -5.57 4.23 0.66
N TYR A 88 -5.73 5.53 0.93
CA TYR A 88 -6.03 6.02 2.27
C TYR A 88 -7.54 6.15 2.46
N SER A 89 -7.98 6.08 3.70
CA SER A 89 -9.37 6.35 4.06
C SER A 89 -9.42 7.23 5.29
N GLY A 90 -10.29 8.23 5.30
CA GLY A 90 -10.32 9.24 6.34
C GLY A 90 -9.41 10.44 6.04
N LEU A 91 -9.56 11.48 6.85
CA LEU A 91 -8.75 12.69 6.75
C LEU A 91 -7.57 12.58 7.72
N PRO A 92 -6.36 13.03 7.33
CA PRO A 92 -5.25 13.12 8.27
C PRO A 92 -5.64 14.07 9.41
N SER A 93 -5.67 13.54 10.64
CA SER A 93 -5.91 14.36 11.83
C SER A 93 -4.56 14.77 12.41
N PRO A 94 -4.34 16.06 12.74
CA PRO A 94 -3.12 16.49 13.42
C PRO A 94 -2.99 15.88 14.83
N TYR A 95 -4.07 15.32 15.37
CA TYR A 95 -4.13 14.70 16.70
C TYR A 95 -4.05 13.18 16.66
N ASP A 96 -4.19 12.56 15.48
CA ASP A 96 -4.02 11.12 15.32
C ASP A 96 -2.66 10.85 14.67
N PRO A 97 -1.68 10.27 15.40
CA PRO A 97 -0.40 9.91 14.82
C PRO A 97 -0.52 8.72 13.85
N PHE A 98 -1.72 8.26 13.51
CA PHE A 98 -1.95 7.20 12.55
C PHE A 98 -2.74 7.69 11.33
N THR A 99 -2.42 7.10 10.18
CA THR A 99 -3.17 7.27 8.92
C THR A 99 -3.88 5.97 8.60
N ARG A 100 -5.21 6.02 8.54
CA ARG A 100 -6.02 4.87 8.15
C ARG A 100 -5.80 4.56 6.67
N THR A 101 -5.21 3.40 6.42
CA THR A 101 -4.67 2.98 5.13
C THR A 101 -5.20 1.61 4.77
N SER A 102 -5.54 1.44 3.51
CA SER A 102 -5.86 0.13 2.97
C SER A 102 -4.65 -0.46 2.25
N ILE A 103 -4.35 -1.70 2.58
CA ILE A 103 -3.18 -2.42 2.09
C ILE A 103 -3.66 -3.77 1.55
N CYS A 104 -3.26 -4.10 0.33
CA CYS A 104 -3.42 -5.45 -0.20
C CYS A 104 -2.19 -6.27 0.20
N LEU A 105 -2.39 -7.42 0.84
CA LEU A 105 -1.27 -8.29 1.19
C LEU A 105 -0.62 -8.91 -0.05
N VAL A 106 0.68 -9.15 0.03
CA VAL A 106 1.48 -9.74 -1.04
C VAL A 106 2.03 -11.07 -0.58
N GLY A 107 1.84 -12.10 -1.40
CA GLY A 107 2.32 -13.45 -1.15
C GLY A 107 3.22 -13.97 -2.26
N GLN A 108 3.92 -15.08 -1.96
CA GLN A 108 4.66 -15.84 -2.95
C GLN A 108 3.80 -17.04 -3.40
N GLY A 109 3.56 -17.15 -4.70
CA GLY A 109 2.61 -18.11 -5.26
C GLY A 109 1.16 -17.61 -5.21
N LEU A 110 0.27 -18.36 -5.85
CA LEU A 110 -1.17 -18.05 -5.87
C LEU A 110 -1.76 -18.16 -4.45
N PRO A 111 -2.73 -17.31 -4.09
CA PRO A 111 -3.37 -17.43 -2.79
C PRO A 111 -4.10 -18.77 -2.69
N PRO A 112 -4.08 -19.42 -1.51
CA PRO A 112 -4.91 -20.60 -1.28
C PRO A 112 -6.39 -20.25 -1.38
N HIS A 113 -7.18 -21.25 -1.74
CA HIS A 113 -8.63 -21.15 -1.59
C HIS A 113 -8.99 -21.03 -0.10
N SER A 114 -9.91 -20.12 0.22
CA SER A 114 -10.42 -19.96 1.58
C SER A 114 -11.93 -19.77 1.54
N GLU A 115 -12.66 -20.69 2.16
CA GLU A 115 -14.11 -20.55 2.37
C GLU A 115 -14.41 -19.46 3.40
N GLU A 116 -13.61 -19.35 4.46
CA GLU A 116 -13.76 -18.34 5.53
C GLU A 116 -13.65 -16.92 4.97
N TYR A 117 -12.70 -16.68 4.07
CA TYR A 117 -12.47 -15.36 3.46
C TYR A 117 -13.06 -15.22 2.06
N PHE A 118 -13.81 -16.22 1.58
CA PHE A 118 -14.39 -16.28 0.24
C PHE A 118 -13.38 -15.98 -0.88
N SER A 119 -12.14 -16.46 -0.74
CA SER A 119 -11.04 -16.17 -1.67
C SER A 119 -10.71 -17.36 -2.58
N GLN A 120 -10.27 -17.05 -3.79
CA GLN A 120 -9.84 -18.02 -4.79
C GLN A 120 -8.46 -17.67 -5.37
N PRO A 121 -7.70 -18.64 -5.90
CA PRO A 121 -6.43 -18.39 -6.57
C PRO A 121 -6.50 -17.34 -7.70
N SER A 122 -7.63 -17.27 -8.40
CA SER A 122 -7.92 -16.31 -9.47
C SER A 122 -8.13 -14.87 -8.99
N MET A 123 -8.32 -14.67 -7.68
CA MET A 123 -8.49 -13.36 -7.06
C MET A 123 -7.14 -12.82 -6.59
N SER A 124 -6.23 -12.71 -7.55
CA SER A 124 -4.88 -12.19 -7.35
C SER A 124 -4.38 -11.46 -8.58
N ILE A 125 -3.31 -10.68 -8.42
CA ILE A 125 -2.67 -10.01 -9.54
C ILE A 125 -1.20 -10.41 -9.59
N PRO A 126 -0.73 -11.04 -10.68
CA PRO A 126 0.67 -11.39 -10.82
C PRO A 126 1.57 -10.14 -10.86
N LEU A 127 2.75 -10.24 -10.27
CA LEU A 127 3.78 -9.20 -10.30
C LEU A 127 4.96 -9.63 -11.17
N SER A 128 5.54 -8.67 -11.89
CA SER A 128 6.73 -8.95 -12.71
C SER A 128 7.98 -9.23 -11.84
N PRO A 129 8.83 -10.20 -12.25
CA PRO A 129 8.75 -11.02 -13.45
C PRO A 129 8.09 -12.39 -13.22
N GLY A 130 7.29 -12.86 -14.20
CA GLY A 130 7.09 -14.30 -14.42
C GLY A 130 6.03 -15.02 -13.59
N ALA A 131 5.05 -14.31 -13.03
CA ALA A 131 3.92 -14.95 -12.33
C ALA A 131 2.79 -15.33 -13.32
N GLU A 132 2.52 -16.64 -13.47
CA GLU A 132 1.37 -17.15 -14.24
C GLU A 132 0.07 -16.98 -13.45
N HIS A 133 -0.99 -16.51 -14.10
CA HIS A 133 -2.29 -16.32 -13.45
C HIS A 133 -3.35 -17.24 -14.05
N PRO A 134 -4.23 -17.88 -13.25
CA PRO A 134 -5.25 -18.81 -13.75
C PRO A 134 -6.18 -18.22 -14.82
N LEU A 135 -6.45 -16.91 -14.74
CA LEU A 135 -7.25 -16.17 -15.72
C LEU A 135 -6.41 -15.49 -16.82
N GLY A 136 -5.15 -15.85 -16.98
CA GLY A 136 -4.27 -15.27 -18.02
C GLY A 136 -3.97 -13.78 -17.82
N ARG A 137 -4.05 -13.25 -16.59
CA ARG A 137 -3.75 -11.84 -16.31
C ARG A 137 -2.27 -11.57 -16.55
N ASP A 138 -1.96 -10.57 -17.36
CA ASP A 138 -0.59 -10.11 -17.55
C ASP A 138 -0.04 -9.47 -16.26
N PRO A 139 1.20 -9.84 -15.82
CA PRO A 139 1.83 -9.27 -14.64
C PRO A 139 1.87 -7.73 -14.64
N LEU A 140 1.68 -7.14 -13.45
CA LEU A 140 1.90 -5.71 -13.25
C LEU A 140 3.39 -5.39 -13.36
N LYS A 141 3.69 -4.32 -14.10
CA LYS A 141 5.05 -3.81 -14.23
C LYS A 141 5.41 -2.99 -13.01
N LEU A 142 6.61 -3.23 -12.50
CA LEU A 142 7.16 -2.55 -11.32
C LEU A 142 8.28 -1.60 -11.73
N THR A 143 8.55 -0.57 -10.92
CA THR A 143 9.72 0.30 -11.12
C THR A 143 11.03 -0.44 -10.93
N ASN A 144 11.08 -1.32 -9.92
CA ASN A 144 12.20 -2.22 -9.65
C ASN A 144 11.64 -3.61 -9.35
N LEU A 145 12.38 -4.66 -9.69
CA LEU A 145 11.97 -6.02 -9.39
C LEU A 145 11.93 -6.25 -7.87
N LEU A 146 10.96 -7.03 -7.40
CA LEU A 146 10.96 -7.48 -6.02
C LEU A 146 12.10 -8.49 -5.79
N PRO A 147 12.65 -8.58 -4.56
CA PRO A 147 13.69 -9.55 -4.24
C PRO A 147 13.25 -11.01 -4.39
N TRP A 148 11.94 -11.27 -4.37
CA TRP A 148 11.35 -12.61 -4.44
C TRP A 148 10.69 -12.86 -5.80
N PRO A 149 10.85 -14.07 -6.38
CA PRO A 149 10.14 -14.45 -7.60
C PRO A 149 8.70 -14.88 -7.31
N ASN A 150 7.87 -14.93 -8.35
CA ASN A 150 6.50 -15.46 -8.30
C ASN A 150 5.61 -14.77 -7.26
N CYS A 151 5.67 -13.45 -7.18
CA CYS A 151 4.86 -12.68 -6.25
C CYS A 151 3.50 -12.30 -6.84
N TYR A 152 2.50 -12.22 -5.96
CA TYR A 152 1.14 -11.81 -6.32
C TYR A 152 0.59 -10.84 -5.28
N VAL A 153 -0.20 -9.89 -5.74
CA VAL A 153 -1.07 -9.10 -4.86
C VAL A 153 -2.34 -9.90 -4.61
N TYR A 154 -2.65 -10.19 -3.35
CA TYR A 154 -3.86 -10.92 -2.98
C TYR A 154 -5.00 -9.91 -2.79
N THR A 155 -5.83 -9.76 -3.83
CA THR A 155 -6.84 -8.69 -3.90
C THR A 155 -7.97 -8.89 -2.89
N CYS A 156 -8.30 -10.14 -2.56
CA CYS A 156 -9.28 -10.49 -1.52
C CYS A 156 -8.76 -10.33 -0.10
N TRP A 157 -7.43 -10.23 0.10
CA TRP A 157 -6.82 -10.09 1.41
C TRP A 157 -6.38 -8.65 1.62
N LYS A 158 -7.36 -7.76 1.43
CA LYS A 158 -7.24 -6.34 1.64
C LYS A 158 -7.57 -6.01 3.09
N VAL A 159 -6.62 -5.41 3.77
CA VAL A 159 -6.77 -4.99 5.17
C VAL A 159 -6.90 -3.47 5.24
N VAL A 160 -7.63 -3.00 6.25
CA VAL A 160 -7.72 -1.58 6.59
C VAL A 160 -7.12 -1.43 7.97
N VAL A 161 -6.01 -0.71 8.04
CA VAL A 161 -5.16 -0.61 9.22
C VAL A 161 -4.80 0.85 9.50
N ARG A 162 -4.37 1.13 10.73
CA ARG A 162 -3.82 2.42 11.14
C ARG A 162 -2.30 2.36 10.99
N VAL A 163 -1.77 2.96 9.93
CA VAL A 163 -0.32 3.03 9.72
C VAL A 163 0.23 4.19 10.51
N ARG A 164 1.26 3.97 11.31
CA ARG A 164 1.93 5.04 12.05
C ARG A 164 2.44 6.11 11.07
N SER A 165 1.97 7.34 11.25
CA SER A 165 2.42 8.51 10.51
C SER A 165 3.87 8.79 10.91
N ALA A 166 4.74 8.81 9.91
CA ALA A 166 6.18 8.96 10.09
C ALA A 166 6.75 9.83 8.97
N ARG A 167 8.05 10.12 9.00
CA ARG A 167 8.73 10.71 7.85
C ARG A 167 9.05 9.61 6.84
N TYR A 168 8.10 9.29 5.99
CA TYR A 168 8.33 8.50 4.79
C TYR A 168 9.09 9.37 3.78
N ASP A 169 10.30 8.93 3.42
CA ASP A 169 11.09 9.48 2.32
C ASP A 169 10.87 8.60 1.09
N ASP A 170 10.21 9.15 0.06
CA ASP A 170 9.90 8.44 -1.18
C ASP A 170 11.17 7.94 -1.91
N ARG A 171 12.34 8.49 -1.62
CA ARG A 171 13.62 8.02 -2.15
C ARG A 171 14.01 6.63 -1.63
N LEU A 172 13.43 6.21 -0.51
CA LEU A 172 13.65 4.90 0.09
C LEU A 172 12.72 3.82 -0.47
N ILE A 173 11.79 4.19 -1.37
CA ILE A 173 10.90 3.22 -2.01
C ILE A 173 11.73 2.25 -2.84
N VAL A 174 11.77 0.99 -2.39
CA VAL A 174 12.47 -0.08 -3.09
C VAL A 174 11.75 -0.42 -4.40
N SER A 175 10.42 -0.58 -4.36
CA SER A 175 9.62 -0.89 -5.53
C SER A 175 8.21 -0.31 -5.41
N LYS A 176 7.60 0.01 -6.55
CA LYS A 176 6.21 0.42 -6.69
C LYS A 176 5.67 0.02 -8.07
N ILE A 177 4.36 0.13 -8.26
CA ILE A 177 3.74 0.00 -9.58
C ILE A 177 4.32 1.07 -10.54
N SER A 178 4.67 0.68 -11.77
CA SER A 178 5.57 1.48 -12.64
C SER A 178 5.00 2.83 -13.05
N ASP A 179 3.71 2.89 -13.35
CA ASP A 179 3.04 4.06 -13.91
C ASP A 179 1.53 4.02 -13.67
N ASN A 180 0.85 5.12 -14.02
CA ASN A 180 -0.59 5.25 -13.84
C ASN A 180 -1.39 4.20 -14.62
N SER A 181 -0.92 3.75 -15.80
CA SER A 181 -1.63 2.71 -16.57
C SER A 181 -1.64 1.40 -15.80
N GLN A 182 -0.52 1.01 -15.19
CA GLN A 182 -0.47 -0.15 -14.30
C GLN A 182 -1.31 0.06 -13.03
N GLY A 183 -1.32 1.28 -12.47
CA GLY A 183 -2.20 1.64 -11.34
C GLY A 183 -3.69 1.47 -11.67
N PHE A 184 -4.12 1.89 -12.87
CA PHE A 184 -5.50 1.67 -13.35
C PHE A 184 -5.80 0.18 -13.57
N ARG A 185 -4.86 -0.59 -14.15
CA ARG A 185 -5.02 -2.05 -14.28
C ARG A 185 -5.18 -2.72 -12.92
N LYS A 186 -4.37 -2.33 -11.93
CA LYS A 186 -4.51 -2.80 -10.55
C LYS A 186 -5.91 -2.50 -10.01
N ALA A 187 -6.37 -1.25 -10.11
CA ALA A 187 -7.68 -0.85 -9.61
C ALA A 187 -8.84 -1.61 -10.29
N TYR A 188 -8.74 -1.86 -11.59
CA TYR A 188 -9.69 -2.67 -12.34
C TYR A 188 -9.76 -4.10 -11.79
N PHE A 189 -8.63 -4.78 -11.64
CA PHE A 189 -8.59 -6.14 -11.10
C PHE A 189 -9.06 -6.22 -9.65
N VAL A 190 -8.62 -5.30 -8.79
CA VAL A 190 -9.07 -5.23 -7.38
C VAL A 190 -10.59 -5.08 -7.28
N THR A 191 -11.18 -4.25 -8.15
CA THR A 191 -12.64 -4.05 -8.16
C THR A 191 -13.37 -5.30 -8.64
N GLY A 192 -12.93 -5.90 -9.74
CA GLY A 192 -13.53 -7.13 -10.28
C GLY A 192 -13.43 -8.31 -9.31
N ASP A 193 -12.28 -8.48 -8.64
CA ASP A 193 -12.08 -9.54 -7.65
C ASP A 193 -12.95 -9.34 -6.41
N ARG A 194 -13.11 -8.10 -5.95
CA ARG A 194 -14.01 -7.77 -4.84
C ARG A 194 -15.47 -8.10 -5.19
N ASP A 195 -15.90 -7.81 -6.41
CA ASP A 195 -17.25 -8.15 -6.87
C ASP A 195 -17.45 -9.67 -6.95
N ALA A 196 -16.42 -10.41 -7.38
CA ALA A 196 -16.44 -11.86 -7.39
C ALA A 196 -16.48 -12.45 -5.97
N GLN A 197 -15.65 -11.95 -5.05
CA GLN A 197 -15.67 -12.32 -3.63
C GLN A 197 -17.05 -12.07 -3.00
N TRP A 198 -17.64 -10.91 -3.26
CA TRP A 198 -18.99 -10.57 -2.79
C TRP A 198 -20.07 -11.54 -3.31
N LYS A 199 -19.96 -11.99 -4.57
CA LYS A 199 -20.86 -13.02 -5.11
C LYS A 199 -20.70 -14.35 -4.37
N LEU A 200 -19.48 -14.77 -4.08
CA LEU A 200 -19.22 -16.00 -3.33
C LEU A 200 -19.79 -15.93 -1.91
N GLU A 201 -19.54 -14.82 -1.22
CA GLU A 201 -20.08 -14.59 0.12
C GLU A 201 -21.61 -14.66 0.14
N ASN A 202 -22.28 -14.00 -0.81
CA ASN A 202 -23.74 -14.02 -0.89
C ASN A 202 -24.30 -15.39 -1.27
N ALA A 203 -23.63 -16.12 -2.16
CA ALA A 203 -24.02 -17.49 -2.49
C ALA A 203 -23.95 -18.39 -1.25
N SER A 204 -22.87 -18.30 -0.47
CA SER A 204 -22.70 -19.05 0.78
C SER A 204 -23.79 -18.72 1.80
N ARG A 205 -24.05 -17.43 2.04
CA ARG A 205 -25.13 -16.97 2.93
C ARG A 205 -26.52 -17.47 2.49
N SER A 206 -26.77 -17.53 1.18
CA SER A 206 -28.03 -18.01 0.63
C SER A 206 -28.20 -19.52 0.83
N SER A 207 -27.12 -20.29 0.61
CA SER A 207 -27.11 -21.74 0.85
C SER A 207 -27.33 -22.09 2.33
N ALA A 208 -26.66 -21.39 3.25
CA ALA A 208 -26.83 -21.60 4.69
C ALA A 208 -28.29 -21.39 5.14
N ARG A 209 -28.95 -20.33 4.66
CA ARG A 209 -30.36 -20.05 4.95
C ARG A 209 -31.30 -21.12 4.40
N LEU A 210 -30.99 -21.72 3.25
CA LEU A 210 -31.81 -22.79 2.68
C LEU A 210 -31.73 -24.05 3.54
N VAL A 211 -30.53 -24.41 4.01
CA VAL A 211 -30.29 -25.58 4.89
C VAL A 211 -31.02 -25.43 6.23
N GLU A 212 -30.98 -24.25 6.86
CA GLU A 212 -31.73 -24.00 8.10
C GLU A 212 -33.26 -24.11 7.91
N LYS A 213 -33.76 -23.65 6.77
CA LYS A 213 -35.18 -23.72 6.43
C LYS A 213 -35.65 -25.13 6.09
N THR A 214 -34.78 -25.98 5.56
CA THR A 214 -35.09 -27.42 5.34
C THR A 214 -34.89 -28.25 6.60
N SER A 215 -33.91 -27.91 7.45
CA SER A 215 -33.65 -28.60 8.72
C SER A 215 -34.76 -28.39 9.76
N SER A 216 -35.52 -27.29 9.67
CA SER A 216 -36.70 -27.07 10.50
C SER A 216 -37.92 -27.91 10.06
N HIS A 217 -37.82 -28.69 8.98
CA HIS A 217 -38.96 -29.40 8.42
C HIS A 217 -38.76 -30.90 8.07
N ALA A 218 -37.61 -31.52 8.35
CA ALA A 218 -37.40 -32.93 8.02
C ALA A 218 -36.60 -33.70 9.08
N THR A 219 -37.31 -34.61 9.74
CA THR A 219 -36.75 -35.79 10.39
C THR A 219 -36.37 -36.82 9.31
N GLN A 220 -35.14 -37.34 9.43
CA GLN A 220 -34.61 -38.61 8.91
C GLN A 220 -34.12 -38.75 7.45
N ASP A 221 -32.86 -39.22 7.40
CA ASP A 221 -32.18 -40.13 6.46
C ASP A 221 -31.91 -39.68 5.02
N LEU A 222 -30.73 -39.08 4.79
CA LEU A 222 -29.86 -39.30 3.61
C LEU A 222 -28.43 -38.79 3.90
N PRO A 223 -27.37 -39.34 3.27
CA PRO A 223 -26.00 -39.08 3.69
C PRO A 223 -25.54 -37.68 3.26
N ASP A 224 -24.87 -37.07 4.22
CA ASP A 224 -24.15 -35.81 4.22
C ASP A 224 -23.13 -35.74 3.06
N ALA A 225 -23.59 -35.29 1.90
CA ALA A 225 -22.71 -34.73 0.88
C ALA A 225 -23.09 -33.24 0.79
N GLY A 226 -22.32 -32.41 1.50
CA GLY A 226 -22.40 -30.96 1.38
C GLY A 226 -22.29 -30.50 -0.09
N PRO A 227 -22.67 -29.25 -0.39
CA PRO A 227 -22.62 -28.74 -1.75
C PRO A 227 -21.22 -28.90 -2.36
N ASP A 228 -21.15 -29.43 -3.59
CA ASP A 228 -19.92 -29.50 -4.38
C ASP A 228 -19.52 -28.09 -4.82
N TRP A 229 -18.81 -27.41 -3.92
CA TRP A 229 -18.29 -26.06 -4.13
C TRP A 229 -17.42 -25.99 -5.39
N GLN A 230 -16.74 -27.08 -5.76
CA GLN A 230 -15.91 -27.15 -6.95
C GLN A 230 -16.72 -26.98 -8.23
N ALA A 231 -17.93 -27.55 -8.30
CA ALA A 231 -18.86 -27.37 -9.41
C ALA A 231 -19.46 -25.94 -9.48
N VAL A 232 -19.81 -25.36 -8.33
CA VAL A 232 -20.32 -23.98 -8.25
C VAL A 232 -19.25 -22.99 -8.73
N TYR A 233 -18.00 -23.21 -8.33
CA TYR A 233 -16.88 -22.34 -8.70
C TYR A 233 -16.46 -22.51 -10.17
N ALA A 234 -16.52 -23.71 -10.75
CA ALA A 234 -16.24 -23.94 -12.16
C ALA A 234 -17.22 -23.18 -13.08
N GLN A 235 -18.50 -23.08 -12.71
CA GLN A 235 -19.49 -22.30 -13.47
C GLN A 235 -19.22 -20.79 -13.43
N LEU A 236 -18.75 -20.26 -12.31
CA LEU A 236 -18.39 -18.85 -12.18
C LEU A 236 -17.10 -18.50 -12.95
N ALA A 237 -16.10 -19.39 -12.96
CA ALA A 237 -14.89 -19.21 -13.75
C ALA A 237 -15.18 -19.19 -15.26
N ALA A 238 -16.11 -20.02 -15.74
CA ALA A 238 -16.52 -20.05 -17.14
C ALA A 238 -17.25 -18.76 -17.58
N SER A 239 -18.00 -18.12 -16.69
CA SER A 239 -18.71 -16.85 -16.98
C SER A 239 -17.77 -15.66 -17.21
N HIS A 240 -16.51 -15.73 -16.77
CA HIS A 240 -15.55 -14.64 -16.91
C HIS A 240 -14.82 -14.63 -18.26
N VAL A 241 -14.75 -15.77 -18.95
CA VAL A 241 -14.03 -15.90 -20.24
C VAL A 241 -14.71 -15.11 -21.38
N ASP A 242 -16.01 -14.82 -21.27
CA ASP A 242 -16.76 -14.10 -22.31
C ASP A 242 -16.64 -12.57 -22.25
N GLN A 243 -16.05 -11.98 -21.20
CA GLN A 243 -15.90 -10.52 -21.09
C GLN A 243 -14.54 -9.98 -21.62
N ASP A 244 -13.57 -10.85 -21.89
CA ASP A 244 -12.21 -10.44 -22.27
C ASP A 244 -12.00 -10.25 -23.79
N VAL A 245 -13.05 -10.41 -24.61
CA VAL A 245 -12.97 -10.21 -26.08
C VAL A 245 -13.17 -8.74 -26.49
N GLU A 246 -13.60 -7.86 -25.58
CA GLU A 246 -13.98 -6.47 -25.93
C GLU A 246 -13.06 -5.39 -25.34
N VAL A 247 -11.74 -5.63 -25.31
CA VAL A 247 -10.76 -4.56 -25.06
C VAL A 247 -9.74 -4.51 -26.19
N GLN A 248 -10.22 -4.19 -27.39
CA GLN A 248 -9.34 -3.86 -28.52
C GLN A 248 -9.92 -2.75 -29.40
N SER A 249 -10.46 -1.67 -28.82
CA SER A 249 -10.64 -0.40 -29.55
C SER A 249 -11.02 0.75 -28.62
N CYS A 250 -10.04 1.43 -28.03
CA CYS A 250 -10.23 2.77 -27.45
C CYS A 250 -8.95 3.61 -27.65
N THR A 251 -8.53 3.80 -28.91
CA THR A 251 -7.63 4.89 -29.28
C THR A 251 -8.42 5.95 -30.03
N GLY A 252 -8.60 7.11 -29.39
CA GLY A 252 -8.98 8.35 -30.05
C GLY A 252 -10.42 8.78 -29.85
N SER A 253 -10.66 9.64 -28.86
CA SER A 253 -11.28 10.93 -29.16
C SER A 253 -11.02 11.94 -28.05
N ARG A 254 -10.43 13.06 -28.47
CA ARG A 254 -10.12 14.23 -27.67
C ARG A 254 -11.39 15.07 -27.60
N GLY A 255 -11.95 15.22 -26.41
CA GLY A 255 -13.10 16.06 -26.15
C GLY A 255 -12.93 16.75 -24.80
N ASP A 256 -12.48 18.00 -24.86
CA ASP A 256 -12.47 18.92 -23.73
C ASP A 256 -13.89 19.06 -23.17
N SER A 257 -14.08 18.81 -21.86
CA SER A 257 -15.24 19.35 -21.15
C SER A 257 -14.88 19.53 -19.68
N ALA A 258 -14.16 20.62 -19.42
CA ALA A 258 -13.99 21.21 -18.11
C ALA A 258 -15.29 21.93 -17.71
N THR A 259 -15.89 21.53 -16.61
CA THR A 259 -16.86 22.23 -15.75
C THR A 259 -17.14 21.20 -14.67
N TRP A 260 -16.74 21.40 -13.40
CA TRP A 260 -17.41 22.29 -12.44
C TRP A 260 -16.38 22.88 -11.47
N LEU A 261 -16.25 24.21 -11.47
CA LEU A 261 -15.82 24.98 -10.30
C LEU A 261 -16.92 26.02 -10.05
N PRO A 262 -17.46 26.15 -8.84
CA PRO A 262 -18.13 27.38 -8.46
C PRO A 262 -17.07 28.46 -8.25
N SER A 263 -17.24 29.53 -9.01
CA SER A 263 -16.51 30.79 -8.84
C SER A 263 -16.90 31.45 -7.52
N SER A 264 -15.91 31.82 -6.71
CA SER A 264 -16.02 32.95 -5.79
C SER A 264 -14.63 33.56 -5.59
N ASP A 265 -14.42 34.70 -6.25
CA ASP A 265 -13.30 35.58 -5.99
C ASP A 265 -13.49 36.34 -4.66
N VAL A 266 -12.32 36.73 -4.12
CA VAL A 266 -11.95 37.74 -3.11
C VAL A 266 -12.06 37.41 -1.60
N ASP A 267 -10.85 37.25 -1.03
CA ASP A 267 -10.35 37.69 0.28
C ASP A 267 -10.95 37.08 1.56
N ASP A 268 -10.32 36.02 2.08
CA ASP A 268 -9.78 35.95 3.47
C ASP A 268 -9.01 34.63 3.71
N ALA A 269 -7.69 34.64 3.48
CA ALA A 269 -6.82 33.46 3.65
C ALA A 269 -6.64 32.99 5.11
N SER A 270 -7.27 33.66 6.09
CA SER A 270 -7.17 33.29 7.51
C SER A 270 -8.26 32.32 7.97
N ASN A 271 -9.35 32.16 7.21
CA ASN A 271 -10.54 31.43 7.68
C ASN A 271 -10.57 29.95 7.22
N ASP A 272 -9.79 29.61 6.18
CA ASP A 272 -9.74 28.27 5.60
C ASP A 272 -9.04 27.25 6.50
N GLU A 273 -7.93 27.62 7.16
CA GLU A 273 -7.26 26.73 8.12
C GLU A 273 -8.14 26.43 9.33
N HIS A 274 -8.92 27.42 9.77
CA HIS A 274 -9.85 27.26 10.89
C HIS A 274 -11.06 26.39 10.51
N MET A 275 -11.64 26.59 9.31
CA MET A 275 -12.70 25.73 8.78
C MET A 275 -12.24 24.28 8.57
N ILE A 276 -11.03 24.06 8.06
CA ILE A 276 -10.43 22.71 7.93
C ILE A 276 -10.24 22.09 9.32
N GLY A 277 -9.72 22.86 10.28
CA GLY A 277 -9.56 22.42 11.67
C GLY A 277 -10.88 22.09 12.37
N VAL A 278 -11.93 22.89 12.15
CA VAL A 278 -13.27 22.68 12.70
C VAL A 278 -13.95 21.48 12.05
N MET A 279 -13.85 21.31 10.73
CA MET A 279 -14.36 20.11 10.05
C MET A 279 -13.61 18.85 10.49
N ALA A 280 -12.28 18.90 10.62
CA ALA A 280 -11.48 17.80 11.14
C ALA A 280 -11.85 17.46 12.60
N ALA A 281 -12.08 18.47 13.45
CA ALA A 281 -12.49 18.28 14.84
C ALA A 281 -13.93 17.71 14.93
N MET A 282 -14.88 18.22 14.15
CA MET A 282 -16.26 17.71 14.12
C MET A 282 -16.33 16.26 13.62
N LEU A 283 -15.46 15.86 12.68
CA LEU A 283 -15.36 14.47 12.22
C LEU A 283 -14.61 13.57 13.23
N SER A 284 -13.69 14.15 14.01
CA SER A 284 -12.94 13.43 15.07
C SER A 284 -13.78 13.19 16.33
N LEU A 285 -14.65 14.13 16.71
CA LEU A 285 -15.50 14.04 17.91
C LEU A 285 -16.56 12.93 17.85
N ASN A 286 -16.81 12.37 16.66
CA ASN A 286 -17.70 11.23 16.44
C ASN A 286 -16.94 9.91 16.17
N SER A 287 -15.61 9.90 16.24
CA SER A 287 -14.86 8.64 16.21
C SER A 287 -14.92 8.00 17.58
N THR A 288 -15.65 6.90 17.68
CA THR A 288 -15.36 5.91 18.72
C THR A 288 -13.87 5.57 18.66
N PRO A 289 -13.20 5.31 19.80
CA PRO A 289 -11.80 4.88 19.79
C PRO A 289 -11.69 3.70 18.84
N SER A 290 -10.96 3.91 17.75
CA SER A 290 -10.90 2.92 16.69
C SER A 290 -10.07 1.76 17.22
N VAL A 291 -10.71 0.63 17.53
CA VAL A 291 -10.06 -0.67 17.83
C VAL A 291 -9.39 -1.25 16.56
N MET A 292 -9.07 -0.39 15.60
CA MET A 292 -8.44 -0.79 14.35
C MET A 292 -6.97 -1.08 14.63
N ILE A 293 -6.52 -2.21 14.06
CA ILE A 293 -5.13 -2.66 14.11
C ILE A 293 -4.19 -1.54 13.71
N ALA A 294 -3.28 -1.22 14.61
CA ALA A 294 -2.13 -0.36 14.35
C ALA A 294 -1.01 -1.20 13.72
N VAL A 295 -0.37 -0.65 12.70
CA VAL A 295 0.79 -1.28 12.06
C VAL A 295 1.92 -0.28 11.92
N ASP A 296 3.13 -0.79 12.08
CA ASP A 296 4.33 -0.11 11.60
C ASP A 296 4.62 -0.57 10.17
N ALA A 297 5.01 0.37 9.31
CA ALA A 297 5.31 0.12 7.91
C ALA A 297 6.64 0.76 7.50
N TRP A 298 7.38 0.08 6.62
CA TRP A 298 8.70 0.50 6.15
C TRP A 298 8.85 0.21 4.66
N TYR A 299 9.51 1.10 3.92
CA TYR A 299 9.91 0.81 2.54
C TYR A 299 11.08 -0.18 2.43
N ASP A 300 11.81 -0.39 3.53
CA ASP A 300 12.89 -1.36 3.60
C ASP A 300 12.35 -2.79 3.60
N LEU A 301 12.32 -3.39 2.41
CA LEU A 301 11.86 -4.76 2.18
C LEU A 301 12.85 -5.82 2.70
N SER A 302 14.09 -5.45 3.05
CA SER A 302 15.08 -6.40 3.60
C SER A 302 14.71 -6.92 4.98
N LYS A 303 13.75 -6.26 5.66
CA LYS A 303 13.14 -6.70 6.92
C LYS A 303 12.41 -8.05 6.81
N VAL A 304 12.08 -8.48 5.59
CA VAL A 304 11.36 -9.72 5.32
C VAL A 304 12.28 -10.65 4.55
N PRO A 305 13.09 -11.51 5.18
CA PRO A 305 14.02 -12.37 4.42
C PRO A 305 13.29 -13.34 3.48
N ALA A 306 12.10 -13.80 3.89
CA ALA A 306 11.20 -14.62 3.09
C ALA A 306 9.76 -14.15 3.32
N ILE A 307 8.95 -14.09 2.25
CA ILE A 307 7.54 -13.66 2.35
C ILE A 307 6.76 -14.71 3.15
N PRO A 308 6.25 -14.39 4.35
CA PRO A 308 5.41 -15.31 5.10
C PRO A 308 4.06 -15.49 4.41
N ASP A 309 3.36 -16.59 4.72
CA ASP A 309 1.96 -16.75 4.30
C ASP A 309 1.12 -15.60 4.88
N PRO A 310 0.51 -14.76 4.03
CA PRO A 310 -0.24 -13.62 4.52
C PRO A 310 -1.51 -13.98 5.30
N GLN A 311 -1.96 -15.25 5.32
CA GLN A 311 -3.01 -15.70 6.26
C GLN A 311 -2.59 -15.53 7.72
N GLY A 312 -1.29 -15.61 8.00
CA GLY A 312 -0.75 -15.36 9.34
C GLY A 312 -1.14 -13.99 9.88
N PHE A 313 -1.18 -12.97 9.02
CA PHE A 313 -1.59 -11.61 9.41
C PHE A 313 -3.06 -11.58 9.87
N LEU A 314 -3.94 -12.33 9.20
CA LEU A 314 -5.36 -12.41 9.56
C LEU A 314 -5.55 -13.16 10.89
N GLY A 315 -4.75 -14.19 11.13
CA GLY A 315 -4.71 -14.91 12.41
C GLY A 315 -4.22 -14.02 13.57
N GLU A 316 -3.14 -13.28 13.36
CA GLU A 316 -2.63 -12.31 14.36
C GLU A 316 -3.66 -11.22 14.67
N ARG A 317 -4.35 -10.69 13.64
CA ARG A 317 -5.46 -9.75 13.83
C ARG A 317 -6.57 -10.36 14.68
N LYS A 318 -7.01 -11.58 14.36
CA LYS A 318 -8.08 -12.25 15.10
C LYS A 318 -7.72 -12.45 16.57
N ALA A 319 -6.46 -12.78 16.88
CA ALA A 319 -5.97 -12.92 18.24
C ALA A 319 -5.99 -11.62 19.06
N LEU A 320 -6.06 -10.45 18.41
CA LEU A 320 -6.22 -9.15 19.06
C LEU A 320 -7.68 -8.75 19.25
N ASP A 321 -8.61 -9.45 18.60
CA ASP A 321 -10.06 -9.24 18.73
C ASP A 321 -10.69 -10.13 19.84
N GLU A 322 -9.96 -11.15 20.33
CA GLU A 322 -10.38 -12.13 21.37
C GLU A 322 -9.96 -11.72 22.78
#